data_AF-A0A6A4DGK4-F1
#
_entry.id   AF-A0A6A4DGK4-F1
#
_cell.length_a   1.000
_cell.length_b   1.000
_cell.length_c   1.000
_cell.angle_alpha   90.00
_cell.angle_beta   90.00
_cell.angle_gamma   90.00
#
_symmetry.space_group_name_H-M   'P 1'
#
loop_
_entity.id
_entity.type
_entity.pdbx_description
1 polymer ?
#
loop_
_entity_poly.entity_id
_entity_poly.type
_entity_poly.pdbx_seq_one_letter_code
_entity_poly.pdbx_strand_id
1 'polypeptide(L)'
;MAIWSLLTVVDGLNCVSQGIFRGAGKQKSAAITNAVAYYAMGIPVGAYLAFQCDLGVEGLWFGTGIGDVLAVGTLVLLMKYCWTWEKLADQAKERANL
;
A
#
# COMPACT_ATOMS: atom_id res chain seq x y z
N MET A 1 -9.82 -21.02 2.18
CA MET A 1 -8.34 -20.85 2.11
C MET A 1 -7.85 -20.40 0.74
N ALA A 2 -8.30 -20.99 -0.39
CA ALA A 2 -7.85 -20.59 -1.73
C ALA A 2 -8.15 -19.12 -2.11
N ILE A 3 -9.25 -18.56 -1.60
CA ILE A 3 -9.64 -17.16 -1.87
C ILE A 3 -8.63 -16.16 -1.27
N TRP A 4 -8.06 -16.49 -0.10
CA TRP A 4 -7.08 -15.64 0.59
C TRP A 4 -5.71 -15.64 -0.09
N SER A 5 -5.38 -16.70 -0.83
CA SER A 5 -4.09 -16.82 -1.52
C SER A 5 -3.84 -15.69 -2.52
N LEU A 6 -4.89 -15.19 -3.19
CA LEU A 6 -4.75 -14.04 -4.10
C LEU A 6 -4.43 -12.76 -3.32
N LEU A 7 -5.04 -12.58 -2.16
CA LEU A 7 -4.79 -11.41 -1.31
C LEU A 7 -3.37 -11.41 -0.74
N THR A 8 -2.80 -12.58 -0.46
CA THR A 8 -1.39 -12.70 -0.06
C THR A 8 -0.43 -12.19 -1.13
N VAL A 9 -0.74 -12.38 -2.42
CA VAL A 9 0.08 -11.83 -3.51
C VAL A 9 0.05 -10.31 -3.51
N VAL A 10 -1.13 -9.73 -3.29
CA VAL A 10 -1.31 -8.27 -3.23
C VAL A 10 -0.57 -7.68 -2.02
N ASP A 11 -0.70 -8.31 -0.85
CA ASP A 11 0.04 -7.93 0.36
C ASP A 11 1.56 -7.95 0.12
N GLY A 12 2.06 -9.00 -0.54
CA GLY A 12 3.46 -9.07 -0.97
C GLY A 12 3.88 -7.90 -1.86
N LEU A 13 3.07 -7.53 -2.86
CA LEU A 13 3.32 -6.37 -3.73
C LEU A 13 3.27 -5.05 -2.96
N ASN A 14 2.37 -4.93 -1.99
CA ASN A 14 2.28 -3.77 -1.11
C ASN A 14 3.55 -3.63 -0.27
N CYS A 15 3.99 -4.71 0.37
CA CYS A 15 5.22 -4.77 1.15
C CYS A 15 6.46 -4.36 0.33
N VAL A 16 6.60 -4.89 -0.89
CA VAL A 16 7.68 -4.53 -1.81
C VAL A 16 7.61 -3.04 -2.16
N SER A 17 6.44 -2.51 -2.49
CA SER A 17 6.25 -1.09 -2.83
C SER A 17 6.61 -0.17 -1.66
N GLN A 18 6.20 -0.52 -0.44
CA GLN A 18 6.61 0.20 0.77
C GLN A 18 8.13 0.11 1.01
N GLY A 19 8.76 -1.01 0.67
CA GLY A 19 10.22 -1.19 0.68
C GLY A 19 10.92 -0.23 -0.30
N ILE A 20 10.41 -0.13 -1.53
CA ILE A 20 10.94 0.76 -2.57
C ILE A 20 10.92 2.22 -2.12
N PHE A 21 9.80 2.69 -1.55
CA PHE A 21 9.70 4.07 -1.04
C PHE A 21 10.64 4.34 0.14
N ARG A 22 10.85 3.35 1.02
CA ARG A 22 11.85 3.45 2.09
C ARG A 22 13.27 3.55 1.53
N GLY A 23 13.62 2.70 0.56
CA GLY A 23 14.93 2.74 -0.10
C GLY A 23 15.20 4.07 -0.85
N ALA A 24 14.16 4.67 -1.43
CA ALA A 24 14.25 5.96 -2.10
C ALA A 24 14.28 7.18 -1.15
N GLY A 25 14.17 6.98 0.17
CA GLY A 25 14.07 8.06 1.16
C GLY A 25 12.75 8.84 1.11
N LYS A 26 11.69 8.23 0.56
CA LYS A 26 10.34 8.80 0.41
C LYS A 26 9.32 8.13 1.34
N GLN A 27 9.75 7.58 2.49
CA GLN A 27 8.86 6.84 3.40
C GLN A 27 7.65 7.62 3.89
N LYS A 28 7.71 8.96 3.96
CA LYS A 28 6.57 9.80 4.37
C LYS A 28 5.37 9.63 3.44
N SER A 29 5.60 9.62 2.12
CA SER A 29 4.53 9.40 1.14
C SER A 29 3.93 8.02 1.31
N ALA A 30 4.76 6.99 1.49
CA ALA A 30 4.28 5.63 1.72
C ALA A 30 3.44 5.50 3.00
N ALA A 31 3.88 6.09 4.10
CA ALA A 31 3.16 6.05 5.37
C ALA A 31 1.78 6.75 5.29
N ILE A 32 1.73 7.92 4.65
CA ILE A 32 0.46 8.66 4.47
C ILE A 32 -0.50 7.85 3.60
N THR A 33 -0.04 7.34 2.45
CA THR A 33 -0.86 6.52 1.57
C THR A 33 -1.40 5.28 2.28
N ASN A 34 -0.56 4.60 3.07
CA ASN A 34 -0.98 3.43 3.83
C ASN A 34 -2.03 3.78 4.89
N ALA A 35 -1.80 4.86 5.65
CA ALA A 35 -2.77 5.32 6.64
C ALA A 35 -4.12 5.67 6.01
N VAL A 36 -4.13 6.41 4.90
CA VAL A 36 -5.38 6.75 4.21
C VAL A 36 -6.09 5.51 3.68
N ALA A 37 -5.36 4.61 2.99
CA ALA A 37 -5.96 3.41 2.41
C ALA A 37 -6.60 2.51 3.47
N TYR A 38 -5.94 2.31 4.61
CA TYR A 38 -6.46 1.45 5.67
C TYR A 38 -7.50 2.12 6.55
N TYR A 39 -7.27 3.36 7.01
CA TYR A 39 -8.19 4.01 7.95
C TYR A 39 -9.42 4.61 7.27
N ALA A 40 -9.28 5.17 6.06
CA ALA A 40 -10.40 5.81 5.38
C ALA A 40 -11.26 4.82 4.57
N MET A 41 -10.66 3.74 4.08
CA MET A 41 -11.35 2.79 3.20
C MET A 41 -11.36 1.36 3.77
N GLY A 42 -10.20 0.80 4.10
CA GLY A 42 -10.08 -0.61 4.52
C GLY A 42 -10.92 -0.95 5.76
N ILE A 43 -10.80 -0.15 6.82
CA ILE A 43 -11.54 -0.34 8.08
C ILE A 43 -13.04 -0.11 7.90
N PRO A 44 -13.53 1.01 7.31
CA PRO A 44 -14.96 1.21 7.10
C PRO A 44 -15.60 0.14 6.21
N VAL A 45 -14.94 -0.25 5.12
CA VAL A 45 -15.45 -1.29 4.22
C VAL A 45 -15.42 -2.66 4.90
N GLY A 46 -14.35 -2.97 5.63
CA GLY A 46 -14.26 -4.20 6.41
C GLY A 46 -15.33 -4.30 7.49
N ALA A 47 -15.58 -3.22 8.23
CA ALA A 47 -16.65 -3.18 9.23
C ALA A 47 -18.03 -3.31 8.57
N TYR A 48 -18.28 -2.61 7.46
CA TYR A 48 -19.53 -2.72 6.72
C TYR A 48 -19.77 -4.17 6.25
N LEU A 49 -18.78 -4.82 5.63
CA LEU A 49 -18.90 -6.21 5.19
C LEU A 49 -19.06 -7.19 6.36
N ALA A 50 -18.33 -6.97 7.46
CA ALA A 50 -18.37 -7.85 8.62
C ALA A 50 -19.72 -7.81 9.34
N PHE A 51 -20.30 -6.62 9.52
CA PHE A 51 -21.50 -6.42 10.34
C PHE A 51 -22.80 -6.30 9.53
N GLN A 52 -22.78 -5.62 8.36
CA GLN A 52 -24.00 -5.39 7.58
C GLN A 52 -24.31 -6.54 6.62
N CYS A 53 -23.29 -7.25 6.15
CA CYS A 53 -23.42 -8.39 5.25
C CYS A 53 -23.23 -9.74 5.94
N ASP A 54 -23.17 -9.77 7.28
CA ASP A 54 -23.01 -10.97 8.12
C ASP A 54 -21.82 -11.89 7.72
N LEU A 55 -20.80 -11.34 7.04
CA LEU A 55 -19.59 -12.09 6.68
C LEU A 55 -18.63 -12.27 7.86
N GLY A 56 -18.84 -11.55 8.96
CA GLY A 56 -18.02 -11.63 10.17
C GLY A 56 -16.53 -11.42 9.87
N VAL A 57 -15.71 -12.42 10.21
CA VAL A 57 -14.24 -12.35 10.03
C VAL A 57 -13.85 -12.28 8.56
N GLU A 58 -14.58 -12.93 7.65
CA GLU A 58 -14.26 -12.88 6.22
C GLU A 58 -14.42 -11.46 5.66
N GLY A 59 -15.43 -10.71 6.12
CA GLY A 59 -15.63 -9.32 5.74
C GLY A 59 -14.45 -8.42 6.13
N LEU A 60 -13.84 -8.65 7.30
CA LEU A 60 -12.65 -7.90 7.75
C LEU A 60 -11.44 -8.17 6.85
N TRP A 61 -11.21 -9.42 6.46
CA TRP A 61 -10.13 -9.76 5.55
C TRP A 61 -10.31 -9.16 4.16
N PHE A 62 -11.55 -9.12 3.64
CA PHE A 62 -11.83 -8.40 2.39
C PHE A 62 -11.56 -6.90 2.51
N GLY A 63 -11.94 -6.28 3.64
CA GLY A 63 -11.61 -4.88 3.91
C GLY A 63 -10.10 -4.60 3.92
N THR A 64 -9.33 -5.50 4.53
CA THR A 64 -7.86 -5.45 4.57
C THR A 64 -7.29 -5.55 3.15
N GLY A 65 -7.76 -6.51 2.36
CA GLY A 65 -7.36 -6.68 0.96
C GLY A 65 -7.67 -5.46 0.08
N ILE A 66 -8.82 -4.81 0.27
CA ILE A 66 -9.15 -3.55 -0.43
C ILE A 66 -8.17 -2.44 -0.01
N GLY A 67 -7.84 -2.35 1.27
CA GLY A 67 -6.80 -1.45 1.77
C GLY A 67 -5.46 -1.66 1.07
N ASP A 68 -5.02 -2.92 0.94
CA ASP A 68 -3.77 -3.26 0.26
C ASP A 68 -3.77 -2.87 -1.23
N VAL A 69 -4.85 -3.20 -1.95
CA VAL A 69 -5.01 -2.85 -3.37
C VAL A 69 -4.95 -1.34 -3.57
N LEU A 70 -5.64 -0.58 -2.72
CA LEU A 70 -5.64 0.89 -2.79
C LEU A 70 -4.27 1.48 -2.48
N ALA A 71 -3.61 0.98 -1.43
CA ALA A 71 -2.27 1.44 -1.06
C ALA A 71 -1.24 1.13 -2.15
N VAL A 72 -1.14 -0.13 -2.61
CA VAL A 72 -0.17 -0.52 -3.64
C VAL A 72 -0.45 0.19 -4.97
N GLY A 73 -1.73 0.30 -5.38
CA GLY A 73 -2.11 1.00 -6.60
C GLY A 73 -1.70 2.47 -6.57
N THR A 74 -1.94 3.15 -5.45
CA THR A 74 -1.55 4.56 -5.28
C THR A 74 -0.03 4.72 -5.31
N LEU A 75 0.72 3.85 -4.63
CA LEU A 75 2.19 3.89 -4.63
C LEU A 75 2.78 3.65 -6.01
N VAL A 76 2.24 2.69 -6.76
CA VAL A 76 2.67 2.42 -8.14
C VAL A 76 2.39 3.59 -9.06
N LEU A 77 1.23 4.26 -8.92
CA LEU A 77 0.93 5.47 -9.68
C LEU A 77 1.89 6.61 -9.32
N LEU A 78 2.18 6.82 -8.03
CA LEU A 78 3.16 7.80 -7.59
C LEU A 78 4.56 7.52 -8.16
N MET A 79 5.00 6.26 -8.18
CA MET A 79 6.26 5.89 -8.85
C MET A 79 6.22 6.21 -10.34
N LYS A 80 5.14 5.88 -11.04
CA LYS A 80 5.04 6.09 -12.49
C LYS A 80 5.05 7.57 -12.89
N TYR A 81 4.34 8.42 -12.14
CA TYR A 81 4.13 9.81 -12.53
C TYR A 81 5.07 10.80 -11.85
N CYS A 82 5.60 10.48 -10.67
CA CYS A 82 6.41 11.42 -9.89
C CYS A 82 7.88 11.06 -9.82
N TRP A 83 8.30 9.87 -10.31
CA TRP A 83 9.71 9.47 -10.28
C TRP A 83 10.39 9.57 -11.63
N THR A 84 11.64 10.01 -11.56
CA THR A 84 12.65 9.82 -12.60
C THR A 84 13.85 9.19 -11.92
N TRP A 85 14.30 8.04 -12.41
CA TRP A 85 15.38 7.29 -11.78
C TRP A 85 16.68 8.09 -11.69
N GLU A 86 16.99 8.93 -12.68
CA GLU A 86 18.14 9.85 -12.65
C GLU A 86 18.05 10.84 -11.47
N LYS A 87 16.91 11.52 -11.32
CA LYS A 87 16.68 12.44 -10.19
C LYS A 87 16.77 11.72 -8.84
N LEU A 88 16.32 10.47 -8.78
CA LEU A 88 16.40 9.66 -7.55
C LEU A 88 17.86 9.32 -7.22
N ALA A 89 18.67 8.99 -8.23
CA ALA A 89 20.09 8.71 -8.09
C ALA A 89 20.88 9.96 -7.67
N ASP A 90 20.57 11.12 -8.26
CA ASP A 90 21.19 12.39 -7.88
C ASP A 90 20.85 12.78 -6.43
N GLN A 91 19.57 12.64 -6.04
CA GLN A 91 19.16 12.85 -4.65
C GLN A 91 19.84 11.87 -3.69
N ALA A 92 20.13 10.64 -4.11
CA ALA A 92 20.84 9.67 -3.29
C ALA A 92 22.32 10.06 -3.12
N LYS A 93 22.99 10.54 -4.18
CA LYS A 93 24.37 11.06 -4.11
C LYS A 93 24.47 12.28 -3.21
N GLU A 94 23.56 13.23 -3.34
CA GLU A 94 23.51 14.43 -2.50
C GLU A 94 23.36 14.07 -1.02
N ARG A 95 22.50 13.10 -0.68
CA ARG A 95 22.35 12.58 0.69
C ARG A 95 23.61 11.88 1.21
N ALA A 96 24.38 11.27 0.32
CA ALA A 96 25.62 10.59 0.63
C ALA A 96 26.85 11.53 0.61
N ASN A 97 26.68 12.81 0.25
CA ASN A 97 27.76 13.78 0.01
C ASN A 97 28.81 13.29 -1.01
N LEU A 98 28.35 12.62 -2.08
CA LEU A 98 29.16 12.16 -3.21
C LEU A 98 29.02 13.05 -4.44
#